data_AF-A0A2B8B9J0-F1
#
_entry.id   AF-A0A2B8B9J0-F1
#
_cell.length_a   1.000
_cell.length_b   1.000
_cell.length_c   1.000
_cell.angle_alpha   90.00
_cell.angle_beta   90.00
_cell.angle_gamma   90.00
#
_symmetry.space_group_name_H-M   'P 1'
#
loop_
_entity.id
_entity.type
_entity.pdbx_description
1 polymer ?
#
loop_
_entity_poly.entity_id
_entity_poly.type
_entity_poly.pdbx_seq_one_letter_code
_entity_poly.pdbx_strand_id
1 'polypeptide(L)'
;MKVNANTMRPGHVLEHNGKLWVITKTAIVQPGKGGAFIQLEMKDVRTGNKSIERFRTQETVERARLDEHEMTFLFAEGDSFTFMDKESFEQVSIPRDIIGEPAVFLQDGMEVTVQSHEGSPLGVEIPGKVTLLITESDPVVKGQTASSSYKPAKLENGVSILVPPHIEAGTRVVVDTASGEYVERAKD
;
A
#
# COMPACT_ATOMS: atom_id res chain seq x y z
N MET A 1 -21.55 -4.46 3.31
CA MET A 1 -21.55 -5.79 2.67
C MET A 1 -20.93 -6.80 3.62
N LYS A 2 -21.51 -8.00 3.74
CA LYS A 2 -20.98 -9.06 4.60
C LYS A 2 -19.87 -9.83 3.89
N VAL A 3 -18.69 -9.93 4.51
CA VAL A 3 -17.51 -10.64 3.99
C VAL A 3 -16.87 -11.49 5.08
N ASN A 4 -16.14 -12.55 4.72
CA ASN A 4 -15.41 -13.34 5.71
C ASN A 4 -14.22 -12.54 6.27
N ALA A 5 -13.97 -12.63 7.56
CA ALA A 5 -12.90 -11.88 8.22
C ALA A 5 -11.52 -12.16 7.61
N ASN A 6 -11.25 -13.38 7.14
CA ASN A 6 -9.98 -13.74 6.52
C ASN A 6 -9.68 -13.03 5.18
N THR A 7 -10.68 -12.43 4.53
CA THR A 7 -10.48 -11.67 3.29
C THR A 7 -10.13 -10.20 3.53
N MET A 8 -10.14 -9.74 4.79
CA MET A 8 -9.80 -8.37 5.12
C MET A 8 -8.31 -8.07 4.84
N ARG A 9 -8.04 -6.86 4.35
CA ARG A 9 -6.72 -6.34 3.99
C ARG A 9 -6.53 -4.94 4.56
N PRO A 10 -5.28 -4.48 4.75
CA PRO A 10 -5.01 -3.07 4.99
C PRO A 10 -5.70 -2.18 3.94
N GLY A 11 -6.24 -1.04 4.35
CA GLY A 11 -7.05 -0.14 3.50
C GLY A 11 -8.55 -0.44 3.51
N HIS A 12 -8.98 -1.68 3.77
CA HIS A 12 -10.42 -1.96 3.89
C HIS A 12 -11.04 -1.22 5.08
N VAL A 13 -12.27 -0.73 4.91
CA VAL A 13 -13.05 -0.11 5.98
C VAL A 13 -14.10 -1.08 6.51
N LEU A 14 -14.04 -1.29 7.82
CA LEU A 14 -14.95 -2.15 8.58
C LEU A 14 -15.93 -1.29 9.36
N GLU A 15 -17.22 -1.63 9.29
CA GLU A 15 -18.22 -1.13 10.22
C GLU A 15 -18.24 -2.04 11.45
N HIS A 16 -17.85 -1.49 12.60
CA HIS A 16 -17.77 -2.23 13.86
C HIS A 16 -18.14 -1.33 15.04
N ASN A 17 -19.08 -1.79 15.88
CA ASN A 17 -19.64 -1.06 17.01
C ASN A 17 -20.20 0.33 16.63
N GLY A 18 -20.86 0.42 15.47
CA GLY A 18 -21.45 1.67 14.96
C GLY A 18 -20.43 2.71 14.52
N LYS A 19 -19.18 2.30 14.28
CA LYS A 19 -18.09 3.15 13.82
C LYS A 19 -17.42 2.55 12.61
N LEU A 20 -16.80 3.42 11.81
CA LEU A 20 -15.98 3.03 10.68
C LEU A 20 -14.52 2.97 11.07
N TRP A 21 -13.88 1.86 10.72
CA TRP A 21 -12.51 1.57 11.06
C TRP A 21 -11.74 1.21 9.80
N VAL A 22 -10.70 1.97 9.46
CA VAL A 22 -9.77 1.59 8.39
C VAL A 22 -8.78 0.58 8.95
N ILE A 23 -8.62 -0.55 8.27
CA ILE A 23 -7.67 -1.58 8.67
C ILE A 23 -6.27 -1.09 8.29
N THR A 24 -5.37 -1.04 9.27
CA THR A 24 -3.98 -0.65 9.05
C THR A 24 -3.07 -1.86 8.91
N LYS A 25 -3.41 -2.98 9.55
CA LYS A 25 -2.61 -4.21 9.49
C LYS A 25 -3.46 -5.44 9.75
N THR A 26 -3.10 -6.56 9.12
CA THR A 26 -3.75 -7.85 9.34
C THR A 26 -2.70 -8.92 9.67
N ALA A 27 -3.07 -9.87 10.53
CA ALA A 27 -2.25 -11.04 10.84
C ALA A 27 -3.13 -12.26 11.08
N ILE A 28 -2.89 -13.35 10.35
CA ILE A 28 -3.56 -14.64 10.59
C ILE A 28 -2.71 -15.44 11.58
N VAL A 29 -3.33 -15.88 12.68
CA VAL A 29 -2.67 -16.64 13.74
C VAL A 29 -3.35 -18.00 13.86
N GLN A 30 -2.54 -19.07 13.76
CA GLN A 30 -2.97 -20.43 13.98
C GLN A 30 -2.29 -20.99 15.24
N PRO A 31 -2.99 -21.03 16.40
CA PRO A 31 -2.41 -21.56 17.62
C PRO A 31 -2.25 -23.08 17.53
N GLY A 32 -1.27 -23.64 18.24
CA GLY A 32 -1.04 -25.10 18.28
C GLY A 32 -2.21 -25.91 18.86
N LYS A 33 -3.13 -25.25 19.56
CA LYS A 33 -4.42 -25.79 20.00
C LYS A 33 -5.50 -24.71 19.85
N GLY A 34 -6.55 -24.99 19.08
CA GLY A 34 -7.65 -24.06 18.79
C GLY A 34 -7.82 -23.75 17.30
N GLY A 35 -8.88 -23.03 16.96
CA GLY A 35 -9.13 -22.57 15.58
C GLY A 35 -8.28 -21.36 15.21
N ALA A 36 -7.99 -21.19 13.92
CA ALA A 36 -7.30 -20.00 13.41
C ALA A 36 -8.18 -18.75 13.58
N PHE A 37 -7.54 -17.62 13.86
CA PHE A 37 -8.18 -16.31 13.93
C PHE A 37 -7.36 -15.30 13.13
N ILE A 38 -8.03 -14.24 12.70
CA ILE A 38 -7.37 -13.07 12.13
C ILE A 38 -7.38 -11.94 13.16
N GLN A 39 -6.23 -11.32 13.37
CA GLN A 39 -6.07 -10.11 14.15
C GLN A 39 -6.03 -8.92 13.19
N LEU A 40 -6.92 -7.96 13.41
CA LEU A 40 -7.02 -6.73 12.64
C LEU A 40 -6.59 -5.57 13.53
N GLU A 41 -5.52 -4.87 13.16
CA GLU A 41 -5.21 -3.55 13.71
C GLU A 41 -5.91 -2.52 12.85
N MET A 42 -6.65 -1.62 13.47
CA MET A 42 -7.51 -0.67 12.77
C MET A 42 -7.52 0.69 13.44
N LYS A 43 -7.82 1.72 12.66
CA LYS A 43 -7.88 3.12 13.08
C LYS A 43 -9.28 3.65 12.81
N ASP A 44 -9.91 4.24 13.83
CA ASP A 44 -11.21 4.90 13.73
C ASP A 44 -11.09 6.04 12.72
N VAL A 45 -11.95 6.02 11.70
CA VAL A 45 -11.93 6.97 10.59
C VAL A 45 -12.14 8.41 11.07
N ARG A 46 -12.97 8.61 12.10
CA ARG A 46 -13.33 9.95 12.59
C ARG A 46 -12.38 10.44 13.69
N THR A 47 -11.97 9.55 14.59
CA THR A 47 -11.19 9.96 15.78
C THR A 47 -9.71 9.62 15.70
N GLY A 48 -9.29 8.79 14.74
CA GLY A 48 -7.91 8.31 14.62
C GLY A 48 -7.48 7.33 15.71
N ASN A 49 -8.39 6.95 16.62
CA ASN A 49 -8.10 6.00 17.69
C ASN A 49 -7.77 4.62 17.12
N LYS A 50 -6.76 3.97 17.67
CA LYS A 50 -6.37 2.62 17.26
C LYS A 50 -7.12 1.58 18.08
N SER A 51 -7.52 0.48 17.44
CA SER A 51 -8.07 -0.70 18.09
C SER A 51 -7.48 -1.97 17.46
N ILE A 52 -7.50 -3.05 18.23
CA ILE A 52 -7.09 -4.38 17.77
C ILE A 52 -8.25 -5.33 18.06
N GLU A 53 -8.81 -5.90 17.00
CA GLU A 53 -9.90 -6.87 17.11
C GLU A 53 -9.48 -8.23 16.54
N ARG A 54 -10.08 -9.28 17.09
CA ARG A 54 -9.81 -10.67 16.68
C ARG A 54 -11.11 -11.33 16.25
N PHE A 55 -11.12 -11.81 15.02
CA PHE A 55 -12.25 -12.51 14.43
C PHE A 55 -11.86 -13.94 14.12
N ARG A 56 -12.78 -14.90 14.24
CA ARG A 56 -12.51 -16.24 13.69
C ARG A 56 -12.39 -16.11 12.18
N THR A 57 -11.54 -16.92 11.54
CA THR A 57 -11.30 -16.79 10.09
C THR A 57 -12.54 -16.98 9.23
N GLN A 58 -13.50 -17.78 9.70
CA GLN A 58 -14.79 -18.04 9.04
C GLN A 58 -15.91 -17.09 9.50
N GLU A 59 -15.64 -16.20 10.44
CA GLU A 59 -16.62 -15.22 10.91
C GLU A 59 -16.90 -14.19 9.83
N THR A 60 -18.17 -13.79 9.73
CA THR A 60 -18.59 -12.77 8.78
C THR A 60 -18.57 -11.40 9.44
N VAL A 61 -17.94 -10.43 8.79
CA VAL A 61 -17.83 -9.05 9.22
C VAL A 61 -18.49 -8.11 8.21
N GLU A 62 -18.89 -6.92 8.66
CA GLU A 62 -19.54 -5.92 7.80
C GLU A 62 -18.53 -4.93 7.24
N ARG A 63 -18.17 -5.11 5.98
CA ARG A 63 -17.34 -4.15 5.23
C ARG A 63 -18.22 -2.98 4.79
N ALA A 64 -17.79 -1.77 5.12
CA ALA A 64 -18.44 -0.56 4.64
C ALA A 64 -18.22 -0.43 3.12
N ARG A 65 -19.25 0.07 2.40
CA ARG A 65 -19.08 0.44 1.00
C ARG A 65 -18.48 1.84 0.97
N LEU A 66 -17.34 1.97 0.31
CA LEU A 66 -16.71 3.24 0.06
C LEU A 66 -17.09 3.70 -1.35
N ASP A 67 -17.14 5.00 -1.53
CA ASP A 67 -17.26 5.61 -2.84
C ASP A 67 -15.85 5.61 -3.45
N GLU A 68 -15.71 4.99 -4.62
CA GLU A 68 -14.44 4.82 -5.31
C GLU A 68 -14.40 5.73 -6.52
N HIS A 69 -13.35 6.54 -6.61
CA HIS A 69 -13.16 7.50 -7.69
C HIS A 69 -11.85 7.20 -8.41
N GLU A 70 -11.91 6.99 -9.72
CA GLU A 70 -10.72 6.88 -10.54
C GLU A 70 -10.10 8.27 -10.71
N MET A 71 -8.87 8.43 -10.23
CA MET A 71 -8.16 9.70 -10.27
C MET A 71 -6.76 9.53 -10.86
N THR A 72 -6.20 10.63 -11.32
CA THR A 72 -4.82 10.71 -11.78
C THR A 72 -4.00 11.54 -10.80
N PHE A 73 -2.89 11.00 -10.31
CA PHE A 73 -1.94 11.76 -9.51
C PHE A 73 -1.25 12.82 -10.36
N LEU A 74 -1.19 14.06 -9.85
CA LEU A 74 -0.56 15.19 -10.53
C LEU A 74 0.80 15.52 -9.92
N PHE A 75 0.84 15.87 -8.64
CA PHE A 75 2.06 16.28 -7.97
C PHE A 75 1.94 16.19 -6.45
N ALA A 76 3.08 16.17 -5.77
CA ALA A 76 3.17 16.28 -4.32
C ALA A 76 3.68 17.68 -3.94
N GLU A 77 3.10 18.27 -2.90
CA GLU A 77 3.53 19.53 -2.30
C GLU A 77 3.62 19.35 -0.78
N GLY A 78 4.84 19.37 -0.23
CA GLY A 78 5.08 19.07 1.17
C GLY A 78 4.62 17.66 1.54
N ASP A 79 3.68 17.56 2.48
CA ASP A 79 3.08 16.30 2.94
C ASP A 79 1.70 16.01 2.30
N SER A 80 1.32 16.74 1.24
CA SER A 80 0.06 16.55 0.53
C SER A 80 0.28 16.13 -0.93
N PHE A 81 -0.63 15.31 -1.44
CA PHE A 81 -0.60 14.76 -2.79
C PHE A 81 -1.87 15.18 -3.52
N THR A 82 -1.73 15.78 -4.69
CA THR A 82 -2.86 16.29 -5.49
C THR A 82 -3.22 15.29 -6.58
N PHE A 83 -4.51 15.00 -6.66
CA PHE A 83 -5.11 14.09 -7.62
C PHE A 83 -6.21 14.81 -8.40
N MET A 84 -6.46 14.38 -9.63
CA MET A 84 -7.53 14.89 -10.48
C MET A 84 -8.52 13.78 -10.79
N ASP A 85 -9.80 14.01 -10.53
CA ASP A 85 -10.88 13.11 -10.89
C ASP A 85 -11.00 12.99 -12.42
N LYS A 86 -11.11 11.76 -12.92
CA LYS A 86 -11.18 11.51 -14.38
C LYS A 86 -12.52 11.92 -15.00
N GLU A 87 -13.59 11.98 -14.23
CA GLU A 87 -14.93 12.29 -14.71
C GLU A 87 -15.25 13.77 -14.53
N SER A 88 -15.02 14.33 -13.33
CA SER A 88 -15.36 15.72 -13.01
C SER A 88 -14.25 16.71 -13.31
N PHE A 89 -13.00 16.24 -13.48
CA PHE A 89 -11.79 17.06 -13.57
C PHE A 89 -11.53 17.93 -12.34
N GLU A 90 -12.22 17.65 -11.22
CA GLU A 90 -11.96 18.31 -9.95
C GLU A 90 -10.67 17.80 -9.33
N GLN A 91 -9.93 18.69 -8.68
CA GLN A 91 -8.70 18.33 -7.98
C GLN A 91 -8.96 18.17 -6.49
N VAL A 92 -8.41 17.11 -5.91
CA VAL A 92 -8.43 16.85 -4.47
C VAL A 92 -7.00 16.73 -3.96
N SER A 93 -6.73 17.35 -2.82
CA SER A 93 -5.45 17.21 -2.12
C SER A 93 -5.63 16.28 -0.94
N ILE A 94 -4.86 15.19 -0.91
CA ILE A 94 -4.92 14.14 0.10
C ILE A 94 -3.60 14.13 0.88
N PRO A 95 -3.64 14.28 2.21
CA PRO A 95 -2.48 14.14 3.07
C PRO A 95 -1.80 12.77 2.98
N ARG A 96 -0.47 12.75 3.12
CA ARG A 96 0.36 11.54 3.08
C ARG A 96 -0.08 10.47 4.08
N ASP A 97 -0.55 10.87 5.27
CA ASP A 97 -0.97 9.96 6.33
C ASP A 97 -2.23 9.16 6.00
N ILE A 98 -3.06 9.64 5.06
CA ILE A 98 -4.21 8.93 4.50
C ILE A 98 -3.76 7.90 3.46
N ILE A 99 -2.74 8.22 2.66
CA ILE A 99 -2.19 7.33 1.62
C ILE A 99 -1.31 6.22 2.24
N GLY A 100 -0.54 6.58 3.26
CA GLY A 100 0.38 5.68 3.96
C GLY A 100 1.73 5.52 3.27
N GLU A 101 2.46 4.47 3.64
CA GLU A 101 3.78 4.13 3.08
C GLU A 101 3.83 4.09 1.54
N PRO A 102 2.80 3.56 0.83
CA PRO A 102 2.84 3.50 -0.62
C PRO A 102 2.93 4.87 -1.32
N ALA A 103 2.68 5.98 -0.62
CA ALA A 103 2.76 7.34 -1.17
C ALA A 103 4.11 7.65 -1.84
N VAL A 104 5.21 7.03 -1.37
CA VAL A 104 6.55 7.23 -1.98
C VAL A 104 6.64 6.69 -3.41
N PHE A 105 5.74 5.80 -3.81
CA PHE A 105 5.73 5.16 -5.11
C PHE A 105 4.84 5.86 -6.15
N LEU A 106 4.16 6.94 -5.78
CA LEU A 106 3.35 7.74 -6.72
C LEU A 106 4.23 8.42 -7.78
N GLN A 107 3.80 8.34 -9.03
CA GLN A 107 4.47 8.95 -10.19
C GLN A 107 3.50 9.86 -10.92
N ASP A 108 3.97 11.01 -11.42
CA ASP A 108 3.14 11.93 -12.22
C ASP A 108 2.39 11.18 -13.34
N GLY A 109 1.09 11.46 -13.46
CA GLY A 109 0.20 10.78 -14.40
C GLY A 109 -0.26 9.38 -13.98
N MET A 110 0.12 8.90 -12.80
CA MET A 110 -0.29 7.58 -12.31
C MET A 110 -1.79 7.55 -12.01
N GLU A 111 -2.47 6.54 -12.55
CA GLU A 111 -3.86 6.27 -12.25
C GLU A 111 -3.98 5.55 -10.91
N VAL A 112 -4.90 6.03 -10.08
CA VAL A 112 -5.15 5.54 -8.72
C VAL A 112 -6.65 5.51 -8.46
N THR A 113 -7.05 4.74 -7.45
CA THR A 113 -8.44 4.75 -6.95
C THR A 113 -8.47 5.44 -5.59
N VAL A 114 -9.15 6.57 -5.51
CA VAL A 114 -9.39 7.25 -4.23
C VAL A 114 -10.66 6.68 -3.61
N GLN A 115 -10.54 6.14 -2.40
CA GLN A 115 -11.67 5.64 -1.63
C GLN A 115 -12.12 6.73 -0.66
N SER A 116 -13.39 7.10 -0.72
CA SER A 116 -14.00 8.12 0.12
C SER A 116 -15.25 7.61 0.82
N HIS A 117 -15.66 8.32 1.87
CA HIS A 117 -16.92 8.08 2.56
C HIS A 117 -17.53 9.42 3.00
N GLU A 118 -18.79 9.67 2.64
CA GLU A 118 -19.48 10.94 2.90
C GLU A 118 -18.67 12.16 2.40
N GLY A 119 -17.95 11.99 1.27
CA GLY A 119 -17.09 13.02 0.68
C GLY A 119 -15.71 13.19 1.35
N SER A 120 -15.39 12.43 2.39
CA SER A 120 -14.06 12.47 3.03
C SER A 120 -13.16 11.35 2.49
N PRO A 121 -11.95 11.64 1.95
CA PRO A 121 -11.03 10.62 1.49
C PRO A 121 -10.52 9.79 2.68
N LEU A 122 -10.55 8.47 2.52
CA LEU A 122 -10.15 7.50 3.54
C LEU A 122 -8.88 6.73 3.19
N GLY A 123 -8.56 6.65 1.90
CA GLY A 123 -7.40 5.94 1.40
C GLY A 123 -7.22 6.15 -0.09
N VAL A 124 -6.03 5.81 -0.57
CA VAL A 124 -5.70 5.81 -1.99
C VAL A 124 -5.12 4.45 -2.33
N GLU A 125 -5.77 3.73 -3.23
CA GLU A 125 -5.26 2.49 -3.79
C GLU A 125 -4.43 2.81 -5.03
N ILE A 126 -3.15 2.50 -4.97
CA ILE A 126 -2.21 2.65 -6.07
C ILE A 126 -1.97 1.30 -6.75
N PRO A 127 -1.49 1.27 -8.00
CA PRO A 127 -1.13 0.02 -8.67
C PRO A 127 -0.21 -0.84 -7.80
N GLY A 128 -0.53 -2.13 -7.67
CA GLY A 128 0.23 -3.06 -6.82
C GLY A 128 1.69 -3.25 -7.26
N LYS A 129 2.01 -2.84 -8.49
CA LYS A 129 3.37 -2.86 -9.05
C LYS A 129 3.65 -1.55 -9.77
N VAL A 130 4.82 -1.00 -9.55
CA VAL A 130 5.30 0.20 -10.24
C VAL A 130 6.66 -0.05 -10.85
N THR A 131 6.95 0.61 -11.96
CA THR A 131 8.26 0.55 -12.62
C THR A 131 9.06 1.79 -12.29
N LEU A 132 10.21 1.61 -11.65
CA LEU A 132 11.09 2.69 -11.21
C LEU A 132 12.52 2.50 -11.72
N LEU A 133 13.20 3.59 -12.02
CA LEU A 133 14.60 3.61 -12.41
C LEU A 133 15.52 3.46 -11.20
N ILE A 134 16.55 2.61 -11.31
CA ILE A 134 17.66 2.57 -10.35
C ILE A 134 18.64 3.72 -10.66
N THR A 135 18.80 4.64 -9.71
CA THR A 135 19.72 5.79 -9.83
C THR A 135 21.11 5.48 -9.27
N GLU A 136 21.18 4.68 -8.21
CA GLU A 136 22.43 4.29 -7.55
C GLU A 136 22.42 2.79 -7.23
N SER A 137 23.54 2.11 -7.39
CA SER A 137 23.65 0.68 -7.08
C SER A 137 25.00 0.36 -6.44
N ASP A 138 24.98 -0.22 -5.25
CA ASP A 138 26.18 -0.52 -4.49
C ASP A 138 27.03 -1.63 -5.15
N PRO A 139 28.35 -1.63 -4.91
CA PRO A 139 29.20 -2.71 -5.39
C PRO A 139 28.84 -4.03 -4.70
N VAL A 140 28.94 -5.13 -5.46
CA VAL A 140 28.75 -6.48 -4.91
C VAL A 140 29.84 -6.75 -3.87
N VAL A 141 29.46 -7.19 -2.67
CA VAL A 141 30.41 -7.58 -1.63
C VAL A 141 31.23 -8.78 -2.13
N LYS A 142 32.54 -8.60 -2.28
CA LYS A 142 33.47 -9.66 -2.71
C LYS A 142 33.33 -10.88 -1.79
N GLY A 143 33.02 -12.04 -2.37
CA GLY A 143 32.95 -13.32 -1.66
C GLY A 143 31.54 -13.91 -1.47
N GLN A 144 30.48 -13.19 -1.84
CA GLN A 144 29.13 -13.76 -1.90
C GLN A 144 28.89 -14.47 -3.25
N THR A 145 28.32 -15.67 -3.22
CA THR A 145 27.91 -16.40 -4.42
C THR A 145 26.69 -15.72 -5.05
N ALA A 146 26.68 -15.58 -6.38
CA ALA A 146 25.71 -14.79 -7.13
C ALA A 146 24.24 -15.22 -6.97
N SER A 147 23.98 -16.44 -6.48
CA SER A 147 22.67 -17.08 -6.49
C SER A 147 21.72 -16.64 -5.37
N SER A 148 22.21 -15.96 -4.31
CA SER A 148 21.37 -15.56 -3.16
C SER A 148 21.82 -14.26 -2.47
N SER A 149 22.70 -13.46 -3.09
CA SER A 149 23.05 -12.17 -2.51
C SER A 149 22.15 -11.07 -3.08
N TYR A 150 21.71 -10.19 -2.19
CA TYR A 150 21.07 -8.94 -2.57
C TYR A 150 21.99 -7.80 -2.20
N LYS A 151 21.97 -6.75 -3.00
CA LYS A 151 22.66 -5.49 -2.72
C LYS A 151 21.65 -4.36 -2.59
N PRO A 152 21.92 -3.34 -1.76
CA PRO A 152 21.11 -2.15 -1.74
C PRO A 152 21.26 -1.37 -3.06
N ALA A 153 20.16 -0.81 -3.52
CA ALA A 153 20.10 0.10 -4.65
C ALA A 153 19.03 1.16 -4.40
N LYS A 154 19.23 2.35 -4.97
CA LYS A 154 18.37 3.50 -4.79
C LYS A 154 17.54 3.74 -6.03
N LEU A 155 16.25 3.95 -5.83
CA LEU A 155 15.28 4.25 -6.87
C LEU A 155 15.24 5.77 -7.15
N GLU A 156 14.65 6.16 -8.27
CA GLU A 156 14.51 7.57 -8.68
C GLU A 156 13.70 8.43 -7.71
N ASN A 157 12.80 7.82 -6.95
CA ASN A 157 12.06 8.46 -5.85
C ASN A 157 12.85 8.53 -4.52
N GLY A 158 14.12 8.09 -4.51
CA GLY A 158 15.00 8.10 -3.34
C GLY A 158 14.85 6.90 -2.39
N VAL A 159 13.88 6.02 -2.62
CA VAL A 159 13.69 4.81 -1.80
C VAL A 159 14.83 3.82 -2.05
N SER A 160 15.37 3.24 -0.98
CA SER A 160 16.38 2.18 -1.07
C SER A 160 15.72 0.81 -0.97
N ILE A 161 16.01 -0.07 -1.93
CA ILE A 161 15.50 -1.44 -1.99
C ILE A 161 16.65 -2.43 -2.15
N LEU A 162 16.37 -3.70 -1.88
CA LEU A 162 17.31 -4.79 -2.13
C LEU A 162 17.07 -5.37 -3.53
N VAL A 163 18.12 -5.38 -4.35
CA VAL A 163 18.08 -5.90 -5.73
C VAL A 163 19.14 -7.00 -5.94
N PRO A 164 18.94 -7.90 -6.92
CA PRO A 164 19.96 -8.88 -7.29
C PRO A 164 21.29 -8.24 -7.74
N PRO A 165 22.42 -8.96 -7.67
CA PRO A 165 23.76 -8.38 -7.86
C PRO A 165 24.02 -7.87 -9.28
N HIS A 166 23.28 -8.41 -10.26
CA HIS A 166 23.39 -8.06 -11.67
C HIS A 166 22.58 -6.82 -12.08
N ILE A 167 21.79 -6.24 -11.17
CA ILE A 167 21.07 -4.98 -11.42
C ILE A 167 22.06 -3.83 -11.27
N GLU A 168 22.11 -2.94 -12.26
CA GLU A 168 23.01 -1.78 -12.28
C GLU A 168 22.21 -0.48 -12.36
N ALA A 169 22.86 0.64 -12.04
CA ALA A 169 22.29 1.96 -12.25
C ALA A 169 21.88 2.15 -13.72
N GLY A 170 20.77 2.83 -13.96
CA GLY A 170 20.15 2.95 -15.30
C GLY A 170 19.16 1.83 -15.64
N THR A 171 19.06 0.79 -14.81
CA THR A 171 18.08 -0.30 -15.02
C THR A 171 16.72 0.07 -14.46
N ARG A 172 15.65 -0.17 -15.22
CA ARG A 172 14.26 -0.10 -14.71
C ARG A 172 13.87 -1.41 -14.04
N VAL A 173 13.26 -1.33 -12.87
CA VAL A 173 12.82 -2.47 -12.08
C VAL A 173 11.35 -2.33 -11.70
N VAL A 174 10.66 -3.46 -11.58
CA VAL A 174 9.31 -3.56 -11.07
C VAL A 174 9.38 -3.77 -9.56
N VAL A 175 8.66 -2.93 -8.81
CA VAL A 175 8.62 -2.94 -7.34
C VAL A 175 7.19 -3.19 -6.89
N ASP A 176 7.02 -4.04 -5.88
CA ASP A 176 5.73 -4.23 -5.20
C ASP A 176 5.46 -3.03 -4.28
N THR A 177 4.34 -2.34 -4.48
CA THR A 177 4.05 -1.09 -3.74
C THR A 177 3.60 -1.30 -2.31
N ALA A 178 3.18 -2.52 -1.96
CA ALA A 178 2.75 -2.84 -0.60
C ALA A 178 3.93 -3.26 0.28
N SER A 179 4.89 -4.01 -0.25
CA SER A 179 6.08 -4.45 0.49
C SER A 179 7.33 -3.59 0.26
N GLY A 180 7.37 -2.83 -0.84
CA GLY A 180 8.56 -2.11 -1.28
C GLY A 180 9.67 -3.02 -1.81
N GLU A 181 9.35 -4.28 -2.15
CA GLU A 181 10.33 -5.28 -2.58
C GLU A 181 10.51 -5.31 -4.10
N TYR A 182 11.72 -5.65 -4.53
CA TYR A 182 12.03 -5.95 -5.93
C TYR A 182 11.23 -7.17 -6.41
N VAL A 183 10.54 -7.04 -7.56
CA VAL A 183 9.80 -8.13 -8.18
C VAL A 183 10.59 -8.72 -9.35
N GLU A 184 10.88 -7.90 -10.36
CA GLU A 184 11.62 -8.29 -11.55
C GLU A 184 12.28 -7.09 -12.21
N ARG A 185 13.23 -7.34 -13.11
CA ARG A 185 13.72 -6.32 -14.03
C ARG A 185 12.62 -6.00 -15.03
N ALA A 186 12.38 -4.72 -15.27
CA ALA A 186 11.39 -4.30 -16.26
C ALA A 186 11.79 -4.82 -17.64
N LYS A 187 10.79 -5.34 -18.37
CA LYS A 187 10.91 -5.74 -19.77
C LYS A 187 10.49 -4.53 -20.57
N ASP A 188 11.41 -3.60 -20.80
CA ASP A 188 11.22 -2.56 -21.80
C ASP A 188 11.14 -3.19 -23.21
#